data_AF-A0A7X1NSW2-F1
#
_entry.id   AF-A0A7X1NSW2-F1
#
_cell.length_a   1.000
_cell.length_b   1.000
_cell.length_c   1.000
_cell.angle_alpha   90.00
_cell.angle_beta   90.00
_cell.angle_gamma   90.00
#
_symmetry.space_group_name_H-M   'P 1'
#
loop_
_entity.id
_entity.type
_entity.pdbx_description
1 polymer ?
#
loop_
_entity_poly.entity_id
_entity_poly.type
_entity_poly.pdbx_seq_one_letter_code
_entity_poly.pdbx_strand_id
1 'polypeptide(L)'
;MKTCLALAGLLTLLSPAHAEVLRWGTLTVTVTPRPEGTVEGEARAVVRNGSRTVLTVSGWNVAAELQPLRPGGLPELVLTTFSGGAHCCSVYYAFTQDAGRVENLAIIDGGNYGLRFVDLRGDGTKELLFANDSLAYYDWPYAASPALLTVLAWDGVRLADRTRAYAYVPAQEAARNLGDLLAGLSKDDHLTNLKARLGGYYANMILAGQGAQAEEVLRTRVFAKSSALRDWFRQHRPELIDATYAPAEGRVRVAESTNYPLKESEQP
;
A
#
# COMPACT_ATOMS: atom_id res chain seq x y z
N MET A 1 -15.12 -21.75 3.61
CA MET A 1 -14.26 -21.22 4.69
C MET A 1 -13.96 -19.77 4.35
N LYS A 2 -14.42 -18.81 5.16
CA LYS A 2 -14.26 -17.37 4.92
C LYS A 2 -12.94 -16.92 5.53
N THR A 3 -11.89 -16.79 4.72
CA THR A 3 -10.63 -16.17 5.12
C THR A 3 -10.86 -14.66 5.19
N CYS A 4 -11.00 -14.14 6.41
CA CYS A 4 -10.96 -12.71 6.68
C CYS A 4 -9.57 -12.16 6.28
N LEU A 5 -9.48 -11.40 5.18
CA LEU A 5 -8.39 -10.44 5.04
C LEU A 5 -8.65 -9.26 5.99
N ALA A 6 -8.37 -9.45 7.27
CA ALA A 6 -8.15 -8.31 8.16
C ALA A 6 -6.74 -7.77 7.86
N LEU A 7 -6.62 -6.48 7.57
CA LEU A 7 -5.34 -5.76 7.68
C LEU A 7 -5.02 -5.61 9.18
N ALA A 8 -4.70 -6.72 9.84
CA ALA A 8 -4.00 -6.67 11.10
C ALA A 8 -2.52 -6.53 10.75
N GLY A 9 -2.00 -5.30 10.85
CA GLY A 9 -0.58 -5.04 10.72
C GLY A 9 0.18 -5.90 11.72
N LEU A 10 0.99 -6.83 11.22
CA LEU A 10 1.99 -7.49 12.05
C LEU A 10 3.10 -6.46 12.28
N LEU A 11 2.93 -5.61 13.29
CA LEU A 11 4.05 -4.88 13.88
C LEU A 11 4.90 -5.90 14.64
N THR A 12 5.83 -6.52 13.93
CA THR A 12 7.01 -7.14 14.53
C THR A 12 8.24 -6.54 13.86
N LEU A 13 8.55 -5.29 14.22
CA LEU A 13 9.86 -4.68 13.95
C LEU A 13 10.63 -4.56 15.27
N LEU A 14 10.86 -5.69 15.92
CA LEU A 14 12.07 -5.85 16.72
C LEU A 14 13.08 -6.55 15.81
N SER A 15 13.75 -5.78 14.96
CA SER A 15 14.92 -6.30 14.26
C SER A 15 15.97 -6.71 15.29
N PRO A 16 16.65 -7.86 15.12
CA PRO A 16 17.73 -8.24 16.01
C PRO A 16 18.86 -7.19 15.94
N ALA A 17 19.63 -7.05 17.03
CA ALA A 17 20.81 -6.18 17.11
C ALA A 17 21.99 -6.61 16.19
N HIS A 18 21.75 -7.52 15.24
CA HIS A 18 22.75 -8.16 14.41
C HIS A 18 22.45 -7.94 12.94
N ALA A 19 23.52 -7.88 12.13
CA ALA A 19 23.38 -7.78 10.69
C ALA A 19 22.75 -9.06 10.11
N GLU A 20 21.77 -8.90 9.24
CA GLU A 20 21.15 -9.99 8.47
C GLU A 20 21.82 -10.10 7.10
N VAL A 21 21.97 -11.33 6.61
CA VAL A 21 22.56 -11.59 5.29
C VAL A 21 21.62 -12.47 4.46
N LEU A 22 21.22 -11.95 3.30
CA LEU A 22 20.37 -12.62 2.32
C LEU A 22 21.15 -12.83 1.01
N ARG A 23 20.94 -13.96 0.34
CA ARG A 23 21.44 -14.21 -1.02
C ARG A 23 20.38 -13.88 -2.05
N TRP A 24 20.77 -13.17 -3.10
CA TRP A 24 19.91 -12.84 -4.22
C TRP A 24 20.64 -13.15 -5.51
N GLY A 25 20.43 -14.35 -6.07
CA GLY A 25 21.26 -14.86 -7.16
C GLY A 25 22.73 -14.96 -6.74
N THR A 26 23.62 -14.34 -7.51
CA THR A 26 25.06 -14.25 -7.19
C THR A 26 25.39 -13.11 -6.23
N LEU A 27 24.42 -12.25 -5.90
CA LEU A 27 24.59 -11.08 -5.06
C LEU A 27 24.36 -11.41 -3.59
N THR A 28 25.00 -10.63 -2.72
CA THR A 28 24.80 -10.67 -1.27
C THR A 28 24.14 -9.38 -0.83
N VAL A 29 23.06 -9.48 -0.06
CA VAL A 29 22.41 -8.36 0.61
C VAL A 29 22.75 -8.43 2.08
N THR A 30 23.36 -7.39 2.62
CA THR A 30 23.64 -7.28 4.06
C THR A 30 22.82 -6.15 4.64
N VAL A 31 21.92 -6.45 5.56
CA VAL A 31 21.11 -5.48 6.30
C VAL A 31 21.76 -5.27 7.67
N THR A 32 22.29 -4.07 7.90
CA THR A 32 22.83 -3.67 9.20
C THR A 32 21.77 -2.83 9.93
N PRO A 33 21.35 -3.21 11.15
CA PRO A 33 20.40 -2.43 11.92
C PRO A 33 21.01 -1.10 12.35
N ARG A 34 20.15 -0.17 12.76
CA ARG A 34 20.59 1.09 13.33
C ARG A 34 21.39 0.86 14.63
N PRO A 35 22.49 1.60 14.88
CA PRO A 35 23.20 1.54 16.16
C PRO A 35 22.30 1.92 17.33
N GLU A 36 22.27 1.08 18.37
CA GLU A 36 21.52 1.36 19.60
C GLU A 36 21.96 2.68 20.25
N GLY A 37 21.02 3.40 20.86
CA GLY A 37 21.28 4.64 21.60
C GLY A 37 21.60 5.87 20.74
N THR A 38 21.51 5.77 19.41
CA THR A 38 21.75 6.90 18.50
C THR A 38 20.44 7.46 17.96
N VAL A 39 20.30 8.79 18.01
CA VAL A 39 19.16 9.51 17.40
C VAL A 39 19.41 9.79 15.92
N GLU A 40 20.69 9.82 15.51
CA GLU A 40 21.14 10.15 14.15
C GLU A 40 21.54 8.92 13.32
N GLY A 41 21.55 7.73 13.92
CA GLY A 41 21.93 6.50 13.20
C GLY A 41 20.86 6.05 12.21
N GLU A 42 21.29 5.40 11.13
CA GLU A 42 20.41 4.75 10.15
C GLU A 42 20.70 3.25 10.06
N ALA A 43 19.65 2.47 9.80
CA ALA A 43 19.81 1.11 9.29
C ALA A 43 20.16 1.17 7.80
N ARG A 44 20.87 0.16 7.30
CA ARG A 44 21.36 0.13 5.90
C ARG A 44 21.30 -1.27 5.32
N ALA A 45 20.76 -1.41 4.12
CA ALA A 45 20.96 -2.58 3.27
C ALA A 45 22.01 -2.27 2.21
N VAL A 46 23.04 -3.11 2.09
CA VAL A 46 24.07 -3.02 1.06
C VAL A 46 24.05 -4.26 0.20
N VAL A 47 23.84 -4.09 -1.10
CA VAL A 47 23.88 -5.16 -2.10
C VAL A 47 25.26 -5.20 -2.72
N ARG A 48 25.90 -6.37 -2.74
CA ARG A 48 27.26 -6.58 -3.26
C ARG A 48 27.35 -7.70 -4.28
N ASN A 49 28.23 -7.51 -5.26
CA ASN A 49 28.76 -8.57 -6.11
C ASN A 49 30.25 -8.77 -5.74
N GLY A 50 30.56 -9.80 -4.97
CA GLY A 50 31.89 -9.95 -4.35
C GLY A 50 32.21 -8.77 -3.44
N SER A 51 33.31 -8.06 -3.71
CA SER A 51 33.71 -6.85 -2.98
C SER A 51 33.05 -5.56 -3.49
N ARG A 52 32.44 -5.58 -4.68
CA ARG A 52 31.84 -4.39 -5.31
C ARG A 52 30.44 -4.13 -4.74
N THR A 53 30.23 -2.94 -4.19
CA THR A 53 28.88 -2.44 -3.86
C THR A 53 28.12 -2.12 -5.14
N VAL A 54 26.91 -2.67 -5.25
CA VAL A 54 25.98 -2.46 -6.37
C VAL A 54 24.99 -1.35 -6.03
N LEU A 55 24.34 -1.44 -4.87
CA LEU A 55 23.48 -0.38 -4.35
C LEU A 55 23.44 -0.39 -2.82
N THR A 56 23.01 0.74 -2.27
CA THR A 56 22.74 0.93 -0.84
C THR A 56 21.37 1.54 -0.64
N VAL A 57 20.61 1.02 0.32
CA VAL A 57 19.36 1.62 0.81
C VAL A 57 19.51 1.90 2.29
N SER A 58 19.21 3.11 2.75
CA SER A 58 19.20 3.45 4.18
C SER A 58 17.90 4.09 4.63
N GLY A 59 17.66 4.07 5.93
CA GLY A 59 16.47 4.63 6.57
C GLY A 59 16.49 4.39 8.07
N TRP A 60 15.41 4.74 8.77
CA TRP A 60 15.32 4.50 10.22
C TRP A 60 15.44 3.01 10.54
N ASN A 61 14.70 2.19 9.79
CA ASN A 61 14.85 0.75 9.72
C ASN A 61 14.90 0.32 8.25
N VAL A 62 15.58 -0.79 7.98
CA VAL A 62 15.60 -1.44 6.66
C VAL A 62 15.33 -2.92 6.85
N ALA A 63 14.48 -3.49 6.01
CA ALA A 63 14.27 -4.93 5.89
C ALA A 63 14.53 -5.38 4.44
N ALA A 64 14.95 -6.63 4.26
CA ALA A 64 15.15 -7.23 2.95
C ALA A 64 14.35 -8.51 2.83
N GLU A 65 13.65 -8.68 1.70
CA GLU A 65 12.93 -9.89 1.39
C GLU A 65 12.96 -10.18 -0.12
N LEU A 66 12.70 -11.44 -0.48
CA LEU A 66 12.58 -11.85 -1.87
C LEU A 66 11.11 -12.09 -2.21
N GLN A 67 10.61 -11.46 -3.27
CA GLN A 67 9.22 -11.55 -3.68
C GLN A 67 9.12 -11.84 -5.18
N PRO A 68 8.40 -12.89 -5.62
CA PRO A 68 8.19 -13.15 -7.04
C PRO A 68 7.14 -12.18 -7.56
N LEU A 69 7.53 -11.01 -8.07
CA LEU A 69 6.64 -9.96 -8.56
C LEU A 69 6.35 -10.08 -10.06
N ARG A 70 7.07 -10.95 -10.76
CA ARG A 70 6.97 -11.17 -12.20
C ARG A 70 6.97 -12.66 -12.53
N PRO A 71 6.34 -13.05 -13.65
CA PRO A 71 6.33 -14.44 -14.09
C PRO A 71 7.73 -14.87 -14.55
N GLY A 72 8.22 -15.97 -13.97
CA GLY A 72 9.57 -16.48 -14.25
C GLY A 72 10.68 -15.65 -13.63
N GLY A 73 11.94 -16.04 -13.89
CA GLY A 73 13.10 -15.36 -13.32
C GLY A 73 13.35 -15.67 -11.84
N LEU A 74 14.30 -14.94 -11.25
CA LEU A 74 14.53 -14.97 -9.81
C LEU A 74 13.51 -14.04 -9.12
N PRO A 75 13.06 -14.38 -7.89
CA PRO A 75 12.32 -13.43 -7.07
C PRO A 75 13.05 -12.08 -6.97
N GLU A 76 12.28 -11.00 -7.09
CA GLU A 76 12.77 -9.63 -6.93
C GLU A 76 13.23 -9.39 -5.50
N LEU A 77 14.31 -8.61 -5.37
CA LEU A 77 14.72 -8.08 -4.07
C LEU A 77 13.82 -6.90 -3.73
N VAL A 78 13.12 -7.00 -2.60
CA VAL A 78 12.39 -5.89 -2.00
C VAL A 78 13.16 -5.42 -0.78
N LEU A 79 13.53 -4.15 -0.79
CA LEU A 79 14.08 -3.46 0.38
C LEU A 79 13.01 -2.50 0.91
N THR A 80 12.67 -2.62 2.18
CA THR A 80 11.62 -1.82 2.82
C THR A 80 12.26 -0.90 3.83
N THR A 81 12.06 0.42 3.68
CA THR A 81 12.49 1.41 4.66
C THR A 81 11.31 1.97 5.41
N PHE A 82 11.50 2.26 6.70
CA PHE A 82 10.57 3.04 7.49
C PHE A 82 11.18 4.41 7.79
N SER A 83 10.37 5.48 7.73
CA SER A 83 10.87 6.84 8.00
C SER A 83 11.02 7.18 9.49
N GLY A 84 10.40 6.42 10.40
CA GLY A 84 10.42 6.69 11.84
C GLY A 84 9.27 7.57 12.37
N GLY A 85 8.33 7.98 11.51
CA GLY A 85 7.20 8.84 11.87
C GLY A 85 6.06 8.15 12.64
N ALA A 86 5.10 8.92 13.16
CA ALA A 86 3.93 8.40 13.88
C ALA A 86 2.95 7.60 12.99
N HIS A 87 3.02 7.82 11.68
CA HIS A 87 2.27 7.08 10.69
C HIS A 87 3.25 6.17 9.93
N CYS A 88 2.79 4.98 9.52
CA CYS A 88 3.62 3.89 9.02
C CYS A 88 4.25 4.12 7.63
N CYS A 89 4.82 5.31 7.37
CA CYS A 89 5.39 5.77 6.11
C CYS A 89 6.56 4.86 5.68
N SER A 90 6.19 3.80 5.00
CA SER A 90 7.08 2.76 4.52
C SER A 90 7.31 2.98 3.03
N VAL A 91 8.57 2.96 2.62
CA VAL A 91 8.94 3.01 1.20
C VAL A 91 9.52 1.66 0.81
N TYR A 92 9.04 1.13 -0.32
CA TYR A 92 9.45 -0.17 -0.82
C TYR A 92 10.22 0.03 -2.11
N TYR A 93 11.42 -0.55 -2.18
CA TYR A 93 12.28 -0.53 -3.34
C TYR A 93 12.36 -1.94 -3.91
N ALA A 94 11.79 -2.16 -5.09
CA ALA A 94 11.81 -3.45 -5.79
C ALA A 94 12.89 -3.44 -6.87
N PHE A 95 13.72 -4.48 -6.91
CA PHE A 95 14.80 -4.63 -7.87
C PHE A 95 14.77 -6.00 -8.55
N THR A 96 15.18 -6.04 -9.81
CA THR A 96 15.45 -7.27 -10.57
C THR A 96 16.92 -7.39 -10.93
N GLN A 97 17.37 -8.59 -11.30
CA GLN A 97 18.67 -8.84 -11.90
C GLN A 97 18.59 -9.65 -13.22
N ASP A 98 17.39 -9.81 -13.79
CA ASP A 98 17.17 -10.72 -14.92
C ASP A 98 17.89 -10.29 -16.20
N ALA A 99 18.17 -9.00 -16.37
CA ALA A 99 18.94 -8.47 -17.50
C ALA A 99 20.47 -8.57 -17.30
N GLY A 100 20.94 -9.39 -16.34
CA GLY A 100 22.37 -9.54 -16.01
C GLY A 100 22.96 -8.36 -15.22
N ARG A 101 22.14 -7.36 -14.88
CA ARG A 101 22.48 -6.24 -13.99
C ARG A 101 21.30 -5.94 -13.07
N VAL A 102 21.58 -5.31 -11.93
CA VAL A 102 20.51 -4.86 -11.03
C VAL A 102 19.80 -3.66 -11.64
N GLU A 103 18.47 -3.73 -11.72
CA GLU A 103 17.59 -2.68 -12.23
C GLU A 103 16.51 -2.36 -11.20
N ASN A 104 16.17 -1.09 -11.03
CA ASN A 104 15.04 -0.68 -10.20
C ASN A 104 13.74 -0.93 -10.95
N LEU A 105 12.86 -1.76 -10.39
CA LEU A 105 11.53 -1.99 -10.94
C LEU A 105 10.50 -1.00 -10.41
N ALA A 106 10.63 -0.63 -9.15
CA ALA A 106 9.74 0.33 -8.51
C ALA A 106 10.32 0.89 -7.21
N ILE A 107 9.89 2.11 -6.91
CA ILE A 107 9.93 2.78 -5.62
C ILE A 107 8.49 3.09 -5.29
N ILE A 108 7.98 2.51 -4.21
CA ILE A 108 6.56 2.57 -3.86
C ILE A 108 6.43 3.25 -2.51
N ASP A 109 5.67 4.35 -2.49
CA ASP A 109 5.21 4.94 -1.24
C ASP A 109 4.01 4.15 -0.71
N GLY A 110 4.25 3.37 0.33
CA GLY A 110 3.22 2.57 1.01
C GLY A 110 2.28 3.40 1.89
N GLY A 111 2.53 4.71 2.03
CA GLY A 111 1.67 5.62 2.77
C GLY A 111 1.48 5.19 4.22
N ASN A 112 0.29 5.40 4.76
CA ASN A 112 0.03 5.12 6.18
C ASN A 112 -0.30 3.64 6.47
N TYR A 113 -0.58 2.84 5.45
CA TYR A 113 -1.03 1.45 5.60
C TYR A 113 0.04 0.41 5.27
N GLY A 114 1.10 0.81 4.56
CA GLY A 114 2.09 -0.11 3.99
C GLY A 114 1.49 -0.98 2.88
N LEU A 115 2.24 -2.01 2.47
CA LEU A 115 1.78 -2.99 1.48
C LEU A 115 2.00 -4.43 1.95
N ARG A 116 1.32 -5.35 1.27
CA ARG A 116 1.46 -6.79 1.41
C ARG A 116 1.67 -7.43 0.05
N PHE A 117 2.60 -8.37 -0.01
CA PHE A 117 2.77 -9.24 -1.18
C PHE A 117 1.83 -10.45 -1.06
N VAL A 118 0.89 -10.57 -2.00
CA VAL A 118 -0.15 -11.61 -1.99
C VAL A 118 -0.25 -12.19 -3.39
N ASP A 119 -0.22 -13.51 -3.52
CA ASP A 119 -0.57 -14.17 -4.78
C ASP A 119 -2.10 -14.27 -4.88
N LEU A 120 -2.69 -13.28 -5.53
CA LEU A 120 -4.13 -13.13 -5.68
C LEU A 120 -4.71 -14.07 -6.74
N ARG A 121 -3.90 -14.56 -7.69
CA ARG A 121 -4.34 -15.45 -8.78
C ARG A 121 -3.97 -16.91 -8.58
N GLY A 122 -3.09 -17.23 -7.64
CA GLY A 122 -2.53 -18.56 -7.44
C GLY A 122 -1.54 -18.97 -8.54
N ASP A 123 -0.93 -18.02 -9.24
CA ASP A 123 0.00 -18.28 -10.35
C ASP A 123 1.49 -18.23 -9.94
N GLY A 124 1.75 -18.02 -8.65
CA GLY A 124 3.09 -17.91 -8.08
C GLY A 124 3.71 -16.52 -8.21
N THR A 125 3.10 -15.62 -8.98
CA THR A 125 3.44 -14.19 -8.97
C THR A 125 2.61 -13.49 -7.91
N LYS A 126 3.23 -12.62 -7.14
CA LYS A 126 2.59 -11.86 -6.08
C LYS A 126 2.29 -10.45 -6.55
N GLU A 127 1.07 -10.03 -6.26
CA GLU A 127 0.63 -8.66 -6.34
C GLU A 127 0.89 -7.90 -5.04
N LEU A 128 0.95 -6.58 -5.17
CA LEU A 128 1.14 -5.67 -4.06
C LEU A 128 -0.23 -5.12 -3.69
N LEU A 129 -0.77 -5.63 -2.59
CA LEU A 129 -1.99 -5.15 -1.99
C LEU A 129 -1.66 -4.05 -0.98
N PHE A 130 -2.21 -2.86 -1.16
CA PHE A 130 -2.03 -1.73 -0.27
C PHE A 130 -3.32 -0.92 -0.17
N ALA A 131 -3.37 0.01 0.78
CA ALA A 131 -4.49 0.94 0.90
C ALA A 131 -4.05 2.35 0.49
N ASN A 132 -4.80 2.95 -0.42
CA ASN A 132 -4.60 4.32 -0.85
C ASN A 132 -5.12 5.28 0.22
N ASP A 133 -4.27 6.23 0.62
CA ASP A 133 -4.60 7.28 1.59
C ASP A 133 -5.38 8.47 1.02
N SER A 134 -5.87 8.44 -0.22
CA SER A 134 -6.55 9.59 -0.82
C SER A 134 -7.76 10.10 -0.02
N LEU A 135 -8.34 9.26 0.83
CA LEU A 135 -9.43 9.61 1.73
C LEU A 135 -9.01 9.71 3.21
N ALA A 136 -7.72 9.66 3.51
CA ALA A 136 -7.24 9.98 4.85
C ALA A 136 -7.54 11.45 5.18
N TYR A 137 -8.09 11.71 6.36
CA TYR A 137 -8.42 13.06 6.85
C TYR A 137 -9.43 13.87 6.02
N TYR A 138 -10.21 13.25 5.13
CA TYR A 138 -11.12 13.98 4.23
C TYR A 138 -12.17 14.85 4.96
N ASP A 139 -13.05 14.24 5.76
CA ASP A 139 -14.04 14.93 6.63
C ASP A 139 -14.16 14.17 7.97
N TRP A 140 -13.07 13.52 8.37
CA TRP A 140 -13.02 12.62 9.51
C TRP A 140 -11.59 12.53 10.06
N PRO A 141 -11.41 12.15 11.34
CA PRO A 141 -10.07 11.90 11.88
C PRO A 141 -9.43 10.69 11.20
N TYR A 142 -8.09 10.61 11.26
CA TYR A 142 -7.34 9.46 10.74
C TYR A 142 -7.89 8.11 11.22
N ALA A 143 -8.21 8.01 12.51
CA ALA A 143 -8.73 6.78 13.11
C ALA A 143 -10.04 6.28 12.49
N ALA A 144 -10.81 7.17 11.86
CA ALA A 144 -12.04 6.81 11.14
C ALA A 144 -11.81 6.64 9.63
N SER A 145 -10.64 7.00 9.11
CA SER A 145 -10.38 7.03 7.66
C SER A 145 -10.54 5.64 7.05
N PRO A 146 -11.32 5.51 5.96
CA PRO A 146 -11.51 4.23 5.31
C PRO A 146 -10.26 3.84 4.52
N ALA A 147 -9.93 2.55 4.53
CA ALA A 147 -8.91 2.01 3.65
C ALA A 147 -9.46 1.86 2.22
N LEU A 148 -8.72 2.35 1.23
CA LEU A 148 -9.06 2.18 -0.19
C LEU A 148 -8.16 1.12 -0.82
N LEU A 149 -8.63 -0.12 -0.89
CA LEU A 149 -7.76 -1.21 -1.31
C LEU A 149 -7.45 -1.12 -2.80
N THR A 150 -6.15 -1.10 -3.09
CA THR A 150 -5.56 -0.95 -4.42
C THR A 150 -4.60 -2.10 -4.65
N VAL A 151 -4.48 -2.55 -5.90
CA VAL A 151 -3.61 -3.65 -6.28
C VAL A 151 -2.64 -3.17 -7.35
N LEU A 152 -1.34 -3.23 -7.07
CA LEU A 152 -0.33 -3.16 -8.11
C LEU A 152 0.06 -4.57 -8.53
N ALA A 153 0.20 -4.78 -9.83
CA ALA A 153 0.68 -6.05 -10.37
C ALA A 153 1.49 -5.83 -11.64
N TRP A 154 2.28 -6.82 -12.02
CA TRP A 154 2.98 -6.81 -13.29
C TRP A 154 1.99 -6.84 -14.46
N ASP A 155 2.09 -5.87 -15.37
CA ASP A 155 1.24 -5.79 -16.57
C ASP A 155 1.88 -6.43 -17.81
N GLY A 156 3.08 -7.00 -17.66
CA GLY A 156 3.92 -7.50 -18.75
C GLY A 156 5.15 -6.63 -19.01
N VAL A 157 5.13 -5.38 -18.56
CA VAL A 157 6.19 -4.38 -18.81
C VAL A 157 6.65 -3.70 -17.52
N ARG A 158 5.73 -3.41 -16.60
CA ARG A 158 6.00 -2.72 -15.33
C ARG A 158 5.02 -3.13 -14.24
N LEU A 159 5.33 -2.78 -13.00
CA LEU A 159 4.31 -2.73 -11.94
C LEU A 159 3.36 -1.56 -12.24
N ALA A 160 2.08 -1.85 -12.38
CA ALA A 160 1.04 -0.88 -12.70
C ALA A 160 -0.18 -1.04 -11.79
N ASP A 161 -1.05 -0.03 -11.74
CA ASP A 161 -2.35 -0.18 -11.08
C ASP A 161 -3.20 -1.19 -11.85
N ARG A 162 -3.52 -2.30 -11.18
CA ARG A 162 -4.33 -3.40 -11.70
C ARG A 162 -5.58 -3.60 -10.86
N THR A 163 -5.96 -2.65 -10.02
CA THR A 163 -7.10 -2.73 -9.08
C THR A 163 -8.39 -3.20 -9.76
N ARG A 164 -8.66 -2.73 -10.99
CA ARG A 164 -9.84 -3.18 -11.76
C ARG A 164 -9.77 -4.64 -12.22
N ALA A 165 -8.59 -5.17 -12.49
CA ALA A 165 -8.42 -6.60 -12.79
C ALA A 165 -8.69 -7.47 -11.56
N TYR A 166 -8.54 -6.91 -10.36
CA TYR A 166 -8.85 -7.56 -9.08
C TYR A 166 -10.02 -6.85 -8.37
N ALA A 167 -11.05 -6.46 -9.12
CA ALA A 167 -12.17 -5.66 -8.59
C ALA A 167 -12.84 -6.27 -7.32
N TYR A 168 -12.71 -7.58 -7.12
CA TYR A 168 -13.18 -8.25 -5.91
C TYR A 168 -12.47 -7.78 -4.64
N VAL A 169 -11.23 -7.30 -4.71
CA VAL A 169 -10.45 -6.80 -3.58
C VAL A 169 -11.08 -5.53 -2.99
N PRO A 170 -11.23 -4.42 -3.74
CA PRO A 170 -11.95 -3.27 -3.23
C PRO A 170 -13.44 -3.58 -2.97
N ALA A 171 -14.10 -4.44 -3.76
CA ALA A 171 -15.49 -4.83 -3.47
C ALA A 171 -15.66 -5.51 -2.10
N GLN A 172 -14.69 -6.32 -1.64
CA GLN A 172 -14.71 -6.90 -0.30
C GLN A 172 -14.56 -5.85 0.79
N GLU A 173 -13.69 -4.86 0.60
CA GLU A 173 -13.55 -3.74 1.53
C GLU A 173 -14.80 -2.86 1.55
N ALA A 174 -15.41 -2.62 0.38
CA ALA A 174 -16.69 -1.95 0.29
C ALA A 174 -17.77 -2.70 1.09
N ALA A 175 -17.86 -4.03 0.94
CA ALA A 175 -18.82 -4.82 1.69
C ALA A 175 -18.63 -4.72 3.22
N ARG A 176 -17.38 -4.64 3.70
CA ARG A 176 -17.07 -4.37 5.11
C ARG A 176 -17.56 -2.99 5.54
N ASN A 177 -17.21 -1.94 4.79
CA ASN A 177 -17.64 -0.57 5.08
C ASN A 177 -19.16 -0.43 5.08
N LEU A 178 -19.87 -1.09 4.15
CA LEU A 178 -21.33 -1.10 4.14
C LEU A 178 -21.92 -1.83 5.36
N GLY A 179 -21.32 -2.95 5.76
CA GLY A 179 -21.72 -3.68 6.96
C GLY A 179 -21.63 -2.80 8.21
N ASP A 180 -20.49 -2.14 8.40
CA ASP A 180 -20.25 -1.21 9.51
C ASP A 180 -21.21 -0.01 9.46
N LEU A 181 -21.43 0.58 8.27
CA LEU A 181 -22.35 1.69 8.08
C LEU A 181 -23.78 1.33 8.50
N LEU A 182 -24.28 0.18 8.07
CA LEU A 182 -25.64 -0.27 8.39
C LEU A 182 -25.80 -0.65 9.87
N ALA A 183 -24.75 -1.21 10.47
CA ALA A 183 -24.71 -1.48 11.90
C ALA A 183 -24.71 -0.19 12.72
N GLY A 184 -23.89 0.80 12.33
CA GLY A 184 -23.81 2.11 12.98
C GLY A 184 -25.13 2.89 12.88
N LEU A 185 -25.80 2.84 11.72
CA LEU A 185 -27.15 3.41 11.55
C LEU A 185 -28.18 2.79 12.48
N SER A 186 -28.02 1.52 12.87
CA SER A 186 -28.95 0.85 13.78
C SER A 186 -28.66 1.14 15.25
N LYS A 187 -27.54 1.79 15.55
CA LYS A 187 -27.04 2.09 16.90
C LYS A 187 -26.92 3.60 17.17
N ASP A 188 -27.40 4.44 16.25
CA ASP A 188 -27.23 5.90 16.30
C ASP A 188 -25.77 6.34 16.52
N ASP A 189 -24.83 5.70 15.81
CA ASP A 189 -23.40 6.05 15.89
C ASP A 189 -23.15 7.51 15.43
N HIS A 190 -22.02 8.07 15.86
CA HIS A 190 -21.61 9.42 15.52
C HIS A 190 -21.57 9.61 14.00
N LEU A 191 -22.17 10.72 13.54
CA LEU A 191 -22.28 11.03 12.12
C LEU A 191 -20.91 11.00 11.40
N THR A 192 -19.83 11.40 12.07
CA THR A 192 -18.46 11.34 11.54
C THR A 192 -18.04 9.91 11.16
N ASN A 193 -18.33 8.91 11.99
CA ASN A 193 -18.01 7.51 11.69
C ASN A 193 -18.85 7.00 10.52
N LEU A 194 -20.14 7.35 10.49
CA LEU A 194 -21.04 6.97 9.42
C LEU A 194 -20.62 7.58 8.07
N LYS A 195 -20.21 8.86 8.05
CA LYS A 195 -19.66 9.51 6.85
C LYS A 195 -18.42 8.78 6.34
N ALA A 196 -17.50 8.42 7.23
CA ALA A 196 -16.28 7.72 6.85
C ALA A 196 -16.55 6.32 6.26
N ARG A 197 -17.46 5.55 6.87
CA ARG A 197 -17.90 4.26 6.33
C ARG A 197 -18.66 4.40 5.00
N LEU A 198 -19.45 5.45 4.84
CA LEU A 198 -20.11 5.75 3.57
C LEU A 198 -19.10 6.08 2.47
N GLY A 199 -18.15 6.97 2.75
CA GLY A 199 -17.07 7.33 1.84
C GLY A 199 -16.24 6.12 1.44
N GLY A 200 -15.85 5.29 2.42
CA GLY A 200 -15.13 4.04 2.20
C GLY A 200 -15.88 3.04 1.34
N TYR A 201 -17.18 2.86 1.59
CA TYR A 201 -18.03 2.02 0.75
C TYR A 201 -18.05 2.52 -0.69
N TYR A 202 -18.37 3.81 -0.89
CA TYR A 202 -18.56 4.38 -2.21
C TYR A 202 -17.26 4.39 -3.03
N ALA A 203 -16.15 4.84 -2.43
CA ALA A 203 -14.84 4.90 -3.07
C ALA A 203 -14.32 3.51 -3.47
N ASN A 204 -14.40 2.51 -2.58
CA ASN A 204 -14.00 1.16 -2.94
C ASN A 204 -14.91 0.55 -4.03
N MET A 205 -16.22 0.86 -4.03
CA MET A 205 -17.08 0.45 -5.15
C MET A 205 -16.73 1.15 -6.46
N ILE A 206 -16.30 2.41 -6.42
CA ILE A 206 -15.74 3.08 -7.60
C ILE A 206 -14.47 2.35 -8.05
N LEU A 207 -13.53 2.03 -7.16
CA LEU A 207 -12.33 1.26 -7.51
C LEU A 207 -12.66 -0.12 -8.10
N ALA A 208 -13.75 -0.75 -7.66
CA ALA A 208 -14.27 -2.01 -8.20
C ALA A 208 -15.04 -1.84 -9.53
N GLY A 209 -15.32 -0.62 -9.99
CA GLY A 209 -16.11 -0.35 -11.19
C GLY A 209 -17.62 -0.45 -11.03
N GLN A 210 -18.08 -0.37 -9.79
CA GLN A 210 -19.47 -0.56 -9.40
C GLN A 210 -20.06 0.70 -8.75
N GLY A 211 -19.56 1.89 -9.11
CA GLY A 211 -20.03 3.16 -8.54
C GLY A 211 -21.54 3.38 -8.67
N ALA A 212 -22.13 3.08 -9.82
CA ALA A 212 -23.58 3.20 -10.02
C ALA A 212 -24.39 2.25 -9.11
N GLN A 213 -23.90 1.02 -8.93
CA GLN A 213 -24.50 0.07 -7.98
C GLN A 213 -24.39 0.57 -6.54
N ALA A 214 -23.27 1.20 -6.19
CA ALA A 214 -23.07 1.77 -4.87
C ALA A 214 -24.09 2.86 -4.55
N GLU A 215 -24.34 3.78 -5.49
CA GLU A 215 -25.35 4.83 -5.30
C GLU A 215 -26.75 4.27 -5.11
N GLU A 216 -27.12 3.23 -5.86
CA GLU A 216 -28.42 2.58 -5.70
C GLU A 216 -28.57 1.91 -4.33
N VAL A 217 -27.52 1.24 -3.86
CA VAL A 217 -27.48 0.67 -2.50
C VAL A 217 -27.58 1.75 -1.43
N LEU A 218 -26.84 2.85 -1.56
CA LEU A 218 -26.90 3.97 -0.63
C LEU A 218 -28.31 4.59 -0.61
N ARG A 219 -28.90 4.82 -1.78
CA ARG A 219 -30.25 5.37 -1.92
C ARG A 219 -31.29 4.53 -1.20
N THR A 220 -31.25 3.22 -1.40
CA THR A 220 -32.28 2.30 -0.90
C THR A 220 -32.09 1.92 0.57
N ARG A 221 -30.84 1.77 1.03
CA ARG A 221 -30.55 1.19 2.36
C ARG A 221 -30.06 2.20 3.40
N VAL A 222 -29.49 3.31 2.96
CA VAL A 222 -28.82 4.30 3.84
C VAL A 222 -29.63 5.60 3.85
N PHE A 223 -29.86 6.21 2.70
CA PHE A 223 -30.51 7.53 2.58
C PHE A 223 -31.99 7.51 2.96
N ALA A 224 -32.66 6.36 2.83
CA ALA A 224 -34.00 6.16 3.36
C ALA A 224 -34.07 6.23 4.89
N LYS A 225 -32.94 5.99 5.58
CA LYS A 225 -32.83 5.97 7.05
C LYS A 225 -32.16 7.21 7.63
N SER A 226 -31.37 7.93 6.83
CA SER A 226 -30.65 9.12 7.26
C SER A 226 -30.63 10.19 6.16
N SER A 227 -31.42 11.23 6.34
CA SER A 227 -31.40 12.43 5.48
C SER A 227 -30.07 13.17 5.60
N ALA A 228 -29.45 13.20 6.78
CA ALA A 228 -28.15 13.84 7.01
C ALA A 228 -27.05 13.21 6.14
N LEU A 229 -26.97 11.88 6.06
CA LEU A 229 -26.00 11.20 5.19
C LEU A 229 -26.30 11.40 3.71
N ARG A 230 -27.59 11.45 3.33
CA ARG A 230 -28.00 11.74 1.95
C ARG A 230 -27.55 13.12 1.51
N ASP A 231 -27.79 14.12 2.36
CA ASP A 231 -27.51 15.51 2.04
C ASP A 231 -25.99 15.76 2.03
N TRP A 232 -25.26 15.15 2.98
CA TRP A 232 -23.79 15.13 2.97
C TRP A 232 -23.23 14.48 1.69
N PHE A 233 -23.70 13.28 1.35
CA PHE A 233 -23.21 12.59 0.15
C PHE A 233 -23.47 13.40 -1.12
N ARG A 234 -24.63 14.04 -1.24
CA ARG A 234 -24.94 14.91 -2.38
C ARG A 234 -23.93 16.05 -2.54
N GLN A 235 -23.51 16.65 -1.42
CA GLN A 235 -22.56 17.77 -1.41
C GLN A 235 -21.14 17.30 -1.74
N HIS A 236 -20.73 16.13 -1.25
CA HIS A 236 -19.34 15.65 -1.33
C HIS A 236 -19.08 14.62 -2.44
N ARG A 237 -20.13 14.16 -3.16
CA ARG A 237 -19.98 13.13 -4.20
C ARG A 237 -18.90 13.44 -5.24
N PRO A 238 -18.80 14.67 -5.82
CA PRO A 238 -17.76 14.98 -6.80
C PRO A 238 -16.35 14.83 -6.21
N GLU A 239 -16.11 15.41 -5.03
CA GLU A 239 -14.81 15.34 -4.34
C GLU A 239 -14.43 13.91 -3.94
N LEU A 240 -15.40 13.08 -3.52
CA LEU A 240 -15.17 11.67 -3.24
C LEU A 240 -14.73 10.91 -4.51
N ILE A 241 -15.32 11.22 -5.67
CA ILE A 241 -14.93 10.61 -6.95
C ILE A 241 -13.50 11.07 -7.29
N ASP A 242 -13.24 12.37 -7.23
CA ASP A 242 -11.94 12.94 -7.61
C ASP A 242 -10.82 12.40 -6.71
N ALA A 243 -11.05 12.36 -5.39
CA ALA A 243 -10.11 11.77 -4.44
C ALA A 243 -9.88 10.27 -4.69
N THR A 244 -10.93 9.53 -5.06
CA THR A 244 -10.79 8.10 -5.37
C THR A 244 -9.88 7.85 -6.57
N TYR A 245 -9.93 8.73 -7.58
CA TYR A 245 -9.08 8.65 -8.77
C TYR A 245 -7.74 9.38 -8.64
N ALA A 246 -7.47 10.04 -7.50
CA ALA A 246 -6.16 10.61 -7.25
C ALA A 246 -5.09 9.50 -7.36
N PRO A 247 -4.09 9.65 -8.25
CA PRO A 247 -3.44 8.51 -8.88
C PRO A 247 -2.60 7.70 -7.91
N ALA A 248 -2.92 6.40 -7.81
CA ALA A 248 -2.02 5.40 -7.24
C ALA A 248 -0.69 5.33 -8.02
N GLU A 249 -0.72 5.61 -9.32
CA GLU A 249 0.46 5.65 -10.19
C GLU A 249 1.47 6.73 -9.77
N GLY A 250 1.03 7.84 -9.16
CA GLY A 250 1.94 8.86 -8.63
C GLY A 250 2.79 8.35 -7.44
N ARG A 251 2.42 7.22 -6.86
CA ARG A 251 3.13 6.58 -5.74
C ARG A 251 4.15 5.54 -6.20
N VAL A 252 4.15 5.16 -7.48
CA VAL A 252 5.10 4.23 -8.08
C VAL A 252 6.05 5.01 -8.96
N ARG A 253 7.34 5.00 -8.62
CA ARG A 253 8.38 5.65 -9.41
C ARG A 253 9.45 4.64 -9.78
N VAL A 254 10.19 4.94 -10.83
CA VAL A 254 11.41 4.20 -11.18
C VAL A 254 12.54 5.21 -11.27
N ALA A 255 13.68 4.89 -10.67
CA ALA A 255 14.87 5.72 -10.77
C ALA A 255 16.13 4.84 -10.76
N GLU A 256 17.02 5.12 -11.70
CA GLU A 256 18.35 4.52 -11.75
C GLU A 256 19.26 5.24 -10.75
N SER A 257 19.52 4.61 -9.61
CA SER A 257 20.45 5.10 -8.60
C SER A 257 21.12 3.94 -7.89
N THR A 258 22.34 4.18 -7.39
CA THR A 258 23.04 3.25 -6.51
C THR A 258 22.82 3.56 -5.02
N ASN A 259 22.11 4.65 -4.70
CA ASN A 259 21.88 5.11 -3.33
C ASN A 259 20.43 5.52 -3.15
N TYR A 260 19.77 4.95 -2.13
CA TYR A 260 18.40 5.29 -1.74
C TYR A 260 18.34 5.62 -0.24
N PRO A 261 17.45 6.54 0.20
CA PRO A 261 16.45 7.25 -0.61
C PRO A 261 17.09 8.21 -1.63
N LEU A 262 16.36 8.51 -2.71
CA LEU A 262 16.80 9.47 -3.71
C LEU A 262 16.96 10.85 -3.06
N LYS A 263 17.98 11.61 -3.47
CA LYS A 263 18.13 13.00 -3.01
C LYS A 263 17.07 13.88 -3.67
N GLU A 264 16.53 14.86 -2.94
CA GLU A 264 15.44 15.74 -3.41
C GLU A 264 15.74 16.48 -4.74
N SER A 265 17.01 16.62 -5.14
CA SER A 265 17.42 17.25 -6.40
C SER A 265 17.41 16.33 -7.64
N GLU A 266 16.99 15.07 -7.50
CA GLU A 266 16.90 14.09 -8.60
C GLU A 266 15.43 13.81 -9.01
N GLN A 267 14.51 14.72 -8.69
CA GLN A 267 13.13 14.71 -9.20
C GLN A 267 13.08 15.55 -10.49
N PRO A 268 12.65 14.98 -11.64
CA PRO A 268 12.43 15.74 -12.87
C PRO A 268 11.27 16.73 -12.75
#